data_AF-A0A7C5VDI4-F1
#
_entry.id   AF-A0A7C5VDI4-F1
#
_cell.length_a   1.000
_cell.length_b   1.000
_cell.length_c   1.000
_cell.angle_alpha   90.00
_cell.angle_beta   90.00
_cell.angle_gamma   90.00
#
_symmetry.space_group_name_H-M   'P 1'
#
loop_
_entity.id
_entity.type
_entity.pdbx_description
1 polymer ?
#
loop_
_entity_poly.entity_id
_entity_poly.type
_entity_poly.pdbx_seq_one_letter_code
_entity_poly.pdbx_strand_id
1 'polypeptide(L)'
;MMRFVRATAALLLVAGLAWPGAAQERLDGIAAIVGDQVILHSEVSQYAFNAALQMGIDIKKNPEKFDQLRKQTLENLIIQKILLEKAKEDTVTVDEAQVDQVLNQQISTWVRQVGGESKLEEYFGMPMNKIRREFREEVRNRLLVEKVQQDFMQKITITRPEVEHFYETMKDSLPEVREMVNISHILMQIKARGEARQKALERIREIRNKIMNGADFAAMARLYSEDPGSASRGGELGFIQRGDFVPEFEKVAFSLSPGEVSDIVETRFGFHIIQLIEKRGEKINVRHILIQLKPTEADAEATRKMLAAIRDSIVQGKATFEEMAKKYSDDETTKNNGGNLGWFEVDQLQIPEFKEAIKNLRVGEISEPFRTRYGFHIVKLVDRREAGKLTLDKDWQQIEQMALNYKRTKKFREWVESLRKDTYISIKE
;
A
#
# COMPACT_ATOMS: atom_id res chain seq x y z
N MET A 1 -8.48 -16.98 5.95
CA MET A 1 -7.02 -16.77 5.85
C MET A 1 -6.63 -16.81 4.37
N MET A 2 -6.95 -15.75 3.61
CA MET A 2 -6.68 -15.67 2.16
C MET A 2 -5.85 -14.41 1.93
N ARG A 3 -4.54 -14.60 1.82
CA ARG A 3 -3.59 -13.54 1.48
C ARG A 3 -3.73 -13.25 0.00
N PHE A 4 -4.19 -12.04 -0.32
CA PHE A 4 -4.00 -11.43 -1.63
C PHE A 4 -2.51 -11.46 -1.96
N VAL A 5 -2.12 -12.35 -2.88
CA VAL A 5 -0.79 -12.33 -3.47
C VAL A 5 -0.79 -11.16 -4.45
N ARG A 6 -0.23 -10.03 -4.00
CA ARG A 6 0.22 -8.98 -4.91
C ARG A 6 1.26 -9.62 -5.82
N ALA A 7 0.95 -9.77 -7.09
CA ALA A 7 1.89 -10.16 -8.12
C ALA A 7 2.88 -8.99 -8.34
N THR A 8 3.88 -8.89 -7.46
CA THR A 8 5.10 -8.15 -7.78
C THR A 8 5.89 -9.02 -8.75
N ALA A 9 5.94 -8.60 -10.01
CA ALA A 9 6.84 -9.13 -11.01
C ALA A 9 8.29 -8.98 -10.51
N ALA A 10 8.81 -10.04 -9.89
CA ALA A 10 10.22 -10.13 -9.53
C ALA A 10 10.96 -10.62 -10.78
N LEU A 11 11.52 -9.67 -11.54
CA LEU A 11 12.45 -9.94 -12.63
C LEU A 11 13.57 -10.86 -12.13
N LEU A 12 13.67 -12.02 -12.75
CA LEU A 12 14.70 -13.02 -12.53
C LEU A 12 16.09 -12.41 -12.77
N LEU A 13 16.94 -12.43 -11.75
CA LEU A 13 18.39 -12.34 -11.89
C LEU A 13 18.84 -13.60 -12.62
N VAL A 14 19.08 -13.47 -13.92
CA VAL A 14 19.96 -14.42 -14.58
C VAL A 14 21.37 -13.95 -14.24
N ALA A 15 22.17 -14.89 -13.76
CA ALA A 15 23.57 -14.73 -13.41
C ALA A 15 24.11 -16.14 -13.21
N GLY A 16 24.79 -16.68 -14.21
CA GLY A 16 25.68 -17.80 -13.99
C GLY A 16 26.78 -17.35 -13.03
N LEU A 17 26.62 -17.63 -11.74
CA LEU A 17 27.67 -17.47 -10.75
C LEU A 17 27.94 -18.82 -10.10
N ALA A 18 29.06 -19.40 -10.53
CA ALA A 18 29.81 -20.34 -9.72
C ALA A 18 30.11 -19.68 -8.37
N TRP A 19 29.81 -20.39 -7.28
CA TRP A 19 30.18 -19.99 -5.93
C TRP A 19 31.71 -19.81 -5.83
N PRO A 20 32.22 -18.71 -5.25
CA PRO A 20 33.63 -18.63 -4.89
C PRO A 20 33.85 -19.45 -3.61
N GLY A 21 34.12 -20.73 -3.81
CA GLY A 21 34.41 -21.68 -2.75
C GLY A 21 35.04 -22.94 -3.33
N ALA A 22 36.38 -22.98 -3.31
CA ALA A 22 37.26 -24.04 -3.79
C ALA A 22 37.33 -24.21 -5.32
N ALA A 23 38.53 -23.96 -5.85
CA ALA A 23 38.97 -24.43 -7.15
C ALA A 23 38.90 -25.97 -7.19
N GLN A 24 37.77 -26.47 -7.65
CA GLN A 24 37.67 -27.77 -8.29
C GLN A 24 36.70 -27.54 -9.44
N GLU A 25 37.22 -27.52 -10.68
CA GLU A 25 36.40 -27.64 -11.89
C GLU A 25 35.63 -28.96 -11.81
N ARG A 26 34.52 -28.96 -11.10
CA ARG A 26 33.46 -29.92 -11.35
C ARG A 26 32.84 -29.46 -12.65
N LEU A 27 33.11 -30.20 -13.72
CA LEU A 27 32.38 -30.07 -14.98
C LEU A 27 30.89 -30.06 -14.64
N ASP A 28 30.22 -28.93 -14.88
CA ASP A 28 28.80 -28.80 -14.60
C ASP A 28 28.03 -29.78 -15.49
N GLY A 29 27.15 -30.56 -14.87
CA GLY A 29 26.43 -31.61 -15.56
C GLY A 29 25.28 -31.03 -16.39
N ILE A 30 25.01 -31.68 -17.52
CA ILE A 30 23.83 -31.39 -18.34
C ILE A 30 22.62 -32.01 -17.63
N ALA A 31 21.60 -31.22 -17.33
CA ALA A 31 20.32 -31.70 -16.80
C ALA A 31 19.35 -32.10 -17.91
N ALA A 32 19.33 -31.34 -19.02
CA ALA A 32 18.57 -31.71 -20.21
C ALA A 32 19.14 -31.06 -21.47
N ILE A 33 18.84 -31.67 -22.62
CA ILE A 33 19.08 -31.12 -23.96
C ILE A 33 17.72 -31.00 -24.64
N VAL A 34 17.44 -29.85 -25.25
CA VAL A 34 16.20 -29.52 -25.95
C VAL A 34 16.55 -28.89 -27.29
N GLY A 35 16.44 -29.64 -28.39
CA GLY A 35 16.93 -29.20 -29.69
C GLY A 35 18.44 -28.94 -29.65
N ASP A 36 18.84 -27.71 -30.01
CA ASP A 36 20.23 -27.22 -29.91
C ASP A 36 20.57 -26.59 -28.53
N GLN A 37 19.60 -26.52 -27.62
CA GLN A 37 19.74 -25.87 -26.32
C GLN A 37 20.12 -26.86 -25.23
N VAL A 38 21.03 -26.45 -24.34
CA VAL A 38 21.45 -27.21 -23.16
C VAL A 38 20.90 -26.54 -21.90
N ILE A 39 20.41 -27.33 -20.95
CA ILE A 39 20.01 -26.92 -19.61
C ILE A 39 20.98 -27.59 -18.63
N LEU A 40 21.62 -26.79 -17.78
CA LEU A 40 22.63 -27.27 -16.82
C LEU A 40 22.02 -27.55 -15.44
N HIS A 41 22.62 -28.44 -14.65
CA HIS A 41 22.16 -28.69 -13.28
C HIS A 41 22.32 -27.46 -12.37
N SER A 42 23.37 -26.66 -12.58
CA SER A 42 23.56 -25.40 -11.86
C SER A 42 22.43 -24.41 -12.13
N GLU A 43 22.01 -24.30 -13.40
CA GLU A 43 20.91 -23.45 -13.84
C GLU A 43 19.60 -23.85 -13.15
N VAL A 44 19.23 -25.13 -13.21
CA VAL A 44 18.01 -25.66 -12.55
C VAL A 44 18.05 -25.38 -11.05
N SER A 45 19.19 -25.62 -10.41
CA SER A 45 19.34 -25.45 -8.96
C SER A 45 19.25 -23.98 -8.56
N GLN A 46 19.83 -23.08 -9.36
CA GLN A 46 19.80 -21.64 -9.11
C GLN A 46 18.37 -21.08 -9.23
N TYR A 47 17.65 -21.43 -10.29
CA TYR A 47 16.26 -21.01 -10.46
C TYR A 47 15.34 -21.57 -9.37
N ALA A 48 15.52 -22.84 -8.99
CA ALA A 48 14.76 -23.45 -7.91
C ALA A 48 15.03 -22.78 -6.55
N PHE A 49 16.30 -22.42 -6.28
CA PHE A 49 16.68 -21.71 -5.06
C PHE A 49 16.01 -20.33 -4.97
N ASN A 50 16.05 -19.57 -6.07
CA ASN A 50 15.40 -18.26 -6.15
C ASN A 50 13.88 -18.36 -5.94
N ALA A 51 13.23 -19.35 -6.55
CA ALA A 51 11.82 -19.62 -6.33
C ALA A 51 11.51 -20.00 -4.87
N ALA A 52 12.36 -20.81 -4.23
CA ALA A 52 12.20 -21.18 -2.82
C ALA A 52 12.25 -19.95 -1.91
N LEU A 53 13.19 -19.03 -2.13
CA LEU A 53 13.28 -17.77 -1.38
C LEU A 53 12.02 -16.93 -1.51
N GLN A 54 11.49 -16.77 -2.72
CA GLN A 54 10.26 -16.00 -2.97
C GLN A 54 9.03 -16.61 -2.28
N MET A 55 8.97 -17.94 -2.23
CA MET A 55 7.89 -18.68 -1.56
C MET A 55 8.10 -18.81 -0.03
N GLY A 56 9.21 -18.30 0.51
CA GLY A 56 9.56 -18.44 1.93
C GLY A 56 9.83 -19.89 2.36
N ILE A 57 10.28 -20.73 1.44
CA ILE A 57 10.60 -22.13 1.70
C ILE A 57 12.02 -22.22 2.26
N ASP A 58 12.13 -22.66 3.51
CA ASP A 58 13.42 -23.06 4.09
C ASP A 58 13.83 -24.42 3.50
N ILE A 59 14.78 -24.38 2.57
CA ILE A 59 15.27 -25.56 1.84
C ILE A 59 16.03 -26.55 2.72
N LYS A 60 16.60 -26.10 3.85
CA LYS A 60 17.30 -26.99 4.79
C LYS A 60 16.31 -27.76 5.64
N LYS A 61 15.18 -27.13 5.98
CA LYS A 61 14.10 -27.77 6.74
C LYS A 61 13.15 -28.60 5.88
N ASN A 62 13.05 -28.30 4.58
CA ASN A 62 12.11 -28.95 3.67
C ASN A 62 12.81 -29.43 2.38
N PRO A 63 13.77 -30.37 2.48
CA PRO A 63 14.55 -30.83 1.32
C PRO A 63 13.67 -31.46 0.23
N GLU A 64 12.65 -32.24 0.61
CA GLU A 64 11.72 -32.87 -0.35
C GLU A 64 10.94 -31.84 -1.18
N LYS A 65 10.51 -30.74 -0.55
CA LYS A 65 9.81 -29.65 -1.22
C LYS A 65 10.74 -28.91 -2.18
N PHE A 66 12.01 -28.77 -1.80
CA PHE A 66 13.03 -28.21 -2.69
C PHE A 66 13.30 -29.14 -3.88
N ASP A 67 13.35 -30.45 -3.68
CA ASP A 67 13.51 -31.42 -4.77
C ASP A 67 12.34 -31.39 -5.76
N GLN A 68 11.11 -31.29 -5.27
CA GLN A 68 9.94 -31.08 -6.12
C GLN A 68 10.06 -29.78 -6.92
N LEU A 69 10.51 -28.70 -6.28
CA LEU A 69 10.72 -27.42 -6.93
C LEU A 69 11.82 -27.48 -8.00
N ARG A 70 12.90 -28.24 -7.77
CA ARG A 70 13.94 -28.50 -8.79
C ARG A 70 13.36 -29.21 -10.01
N LYS A 71 12.55 -30.27 -9.81
CA LYS A 71 11.87 -30.98 -10.90
C LYS A 71 10.93 -30.05 -11.69
N GLN A 72 10.11 -29.25 -10.99
CA GLN A 72 9.24 -28.26 -11.62
C GLN A 72 10.02 -27.21 -12.40
N THR A 73 11.16 -26.77 -11.86
CA THR A 73 12.03 -25.79 -12.50
C THR A 73 12.65 -26.35 -13.77
N LEU A 74 13.16 -27.59 -13.74
CA LEU A 74 13.68 -28.26 -14.93
C LEU A 74 12.61 -28.35 -16.03
N GLU A 75 11.39 -28.78 -15.69
CA GLU A 75 10.30 -28.85 -16.66
C GLU A 75 9.94 -27.47 -17.24
N ASN A 76 9.91 -26.42 -16.40
CA ASN A 76 9.68 -25.05 -16.89
C ASN A 76 10.78 -24.57 -17.84
N LEU A 77 12.05 -24.88 -17.55
CA LEU A 77 13.17 -24.55 -18.44
C LEU A 77 13.08 -25.31 -19.75
N ILE A 78 12.72 -26.60 -19.73
CA ILE A 78 12.47 -27.40 -20.94
C ILE A 78 11.40 -26.73 -21.80
N ILE A 79 10.27 -26.33 -21.21
CA ILE A 79 9.19 -25.63 -21.91
C ILE A 79 9.70 -24.31 -22.51
N GLN A 80 10.48 -23.52 -21.77
CA GLN A 80 11.07 -22.29 -22.30
C GLN A 80 11.97 -22.54 -23.51
N LYS A 81 12.81 -23.59 -23.47
CA LYS A 81 13.67 -23.95 -24.62
C LYS A 81 12.83 -24.42 -25.81
N ILE A 82 11.79 -25.23 -25.61
CA ILE A 82 10.86 -25.64 -26.68
C ILE A 82 10.23 -24.41 -27.36
N LEU A 83 9.76 -23.45 -26.57
CA LEU A 83 9.14 -22.23 -27.12
C LEU A 83 10.15 -21.32 -27.81
N LEU A 84 11.41 -21.33 -27.38
CA LEU A 84 12.48 -20.61 -28.06
C LEU A 84 12.81 -21.26 -29.42
N GLU A 85 12.88 -22.59 -29.48
CA GLU A 85 13.00 -23.31 -30.75
C GLU A 85 11.84 -22.99 -31.68
N LYS A 86 10.62 -22.95 -31.13
CA LYS A 86 9.44 -22.53 -31.89
C LYS A 86 9.54 -21.09 -32.39
N ALA A 87 10.05 -20.17 -31.58
CA ALA A 87 10.28 -18.78 -31.99
C ALA A 87 11.25 -18.70 -33.19
N LYS A 88 12.33 -19.50 -33.17
CA LYS A 88 13.29 -19.58 -34.27
C LYS A 88 12.66 -20.17 -35.53
N GLU A 89 11.93 -21.28 -35.40
CA GLU A 89 11.23 -21.95 -36.50
C GLU A 89 10.23 -21.02 -37.18
N ASP A 90 9.40 -20.32 -36.40
CA ASP A 90 8.41 -19.37 -36.88
C ASP A 90 9.00 -18.01 -37.30
N THR A 91 10.34 -17.87 -37.24
CA THR A 91 11.06 -16.64 -37.57
C THR A 91 10.54 -15.41 -36.82
N VAL A 92 10.16 -15.61 -35.56
CA VAL A 92 9.67 -14.53 -34.69
C VAL A 92 10.82 -13.59 -34.36
N THR A 93 10.57 -12.29 -34.48
CA THR A 93 11.54 -11.23 -34.17
C THR A 93 11.04 -10.34 -33.05
N VAL A 94 11.95 -9.69 -32.33
CA VAL A 94 11.66 -8.69 -31.30
C VAL A 94 12.36 -7.38 -31.64
N ASP A 95 11.78 -6.26 -31.21
CA ASP A 95 12.37 -4.93 -31.41
C ASP A 95 13.62 -4.77 -30.52
N GLU A 96 14.75 -4.40 -31.11
CA GLU A 96 16.00 -4.17 -30.39
C GLU A 96 15.89 -3.03 -29.37
N ALA A 97 15.06 -2.01 -29.63
CA ALA A 97 14.80 -0.94 -28.66
C ALA A 97 14.10 -1.48 -27.40
N GLN A 98 13.20 -2.45 -27.57
CA GLN A 98 12.52 -3.11 -26.46
C GLN A 98 13.50 -3.99 -25.65
N VAL A 99 14.40 -4.71 -26.32
CA VAL A 99 15.47 -5.49 -25.67
C VAL A 99 16.32 -4.57 -24.79
N ASP A 100 16.74 -3.43 -25.34
CA ASP A 100 17.54 -2.43 -24.60
C ASP A 100 16.79 -1.85 -23.40
N GLN A 101 15.53 -1.51 -23.56
CA GLN A 101 14.70 -0.98 -22.47
C GLN A 101 14.59 -1.98 -21.31
N VAL A 102 14.26 -3.23 -21.61
CA VAL A 102 14.07 -4.28 -20.61
C VAL A 102 15.40 -4.60 -19.91
N LEU A 103 16.49 -4.70 -20.67
CA LEU A 103 17.83 -4.90 -20.12
C LEU A 103 18.23 -3.77 -19.17
N ASN A 104 18.03 -2.51 -19.58
CA ASN A 104 18.35 -1.35 -18.74
C ASN A 104 17.58 -1.34 -17.43
N GLN A 105 16.28 -1.66 -17.46
CA GLN A 105 15.45 -1.75 -16.26
C GLN A 105 15.92 -2.85 -15.31
N GLN A 106 16.31 -4.00 -15.87
CA GLN A 106 16.82 -5.14 -15.13
C GLN A 106 18.15 -4.81 -14.45
N ILE A 107 19.13 -4.28 -15.18
CA ILE A 107 20.42 -3.84 -14.63
C ILE A 107 20.21 -2.77 -13.55
N SER A 108 19.38 -1.77 -13.81
CA SER A 108 19.06 -0.71 -12.82
C SER A 108 18.51 -1.29 -11.52
N THR A 109 17.71 -2.35 -11.60
CA THR A 109 17.20 -3.05 -10.42
C THR A 109 18.31 -3.75 -9.66
N TRP A 110 19.21 -4.43 -10.37
CA TRP A 110 20.35 -5.12 -9.74
C TRP A 110 21.32 -4.13 -9.09
N VAL A 111 21.67 -3.04 -9.78
CA VAL A 111 22.49 -1.95 -9.24
C VAL A 111 21.93 -1.42 -7.93
N ARG A 112 20.61 -1.19 -7.84
CA ARG A 112 19.96 -0.77 -6.59
C ARG A 112 20.05 -1.83 -5.49
N GLN A 113 19.88 -3.11 -5.83
CA GLN A 113 19.90 -4.20 -4.86
C GLN A 113 21.29 -4.43 -4.27
N VAL A 114 22.34 -4.41 -5.09
CA VAL A 114 23.73 -4.61 -4.64
C VAL A 114 24.38 -3.32 -4.12
N GLY A 115 23.78 -2.17 -4.41
CA GLY A 115 24.21 -0.87 -3.88
C GLY A 115 25.30 -0.18 -4.70
N GLY A 116 25.25 -0.29 -6.03
CA GLY A 116 26.13 0.44 -6.96
C GLY A 116 26.63 -0.41 -8.14
N GLU A 117 27.07 0.25 -9.22
CA GLU A 117 27.56 -0.43 -10.43
C GLU A 117 28.86 -1.20 -10.18
N SER A 118 29.83 -0.62 -9.46
CA SER A 118 31.09 -1.32 -9.14
C SER A 118 30.87 -2.60 -8.33
N LYS A 119 29.90 -2.59 -7.41
CA LYS A 119 29.51 -3.79 -6.65
C LYS A 119 28.81 -4.82 -7.52
N LEU A 120 28.11 -4.39 -8.56
CA LEU A 120 27.52 -5.29 -9.53
C LEU A 120 28.60 -5.96 -10.37
N GLU A 121 29.59 -5.20 -10.85
CA GLU A 121 30.75 -5.75 -11.56
C GLU A 121 31.54 -6.73 -10.70
N GLU A 122 31.74 -6.43 -9.42
CA GLU A 122 32.36 -7.34 -8.44
C GLU A 122 31.52 -8.61 -8.24
N TYR A 123 30.20 -8.46 -8.08
CA TYR A 123 29.28 -9.58 -7.91
C TYR A 123 29.33 -10.56 -9.08
N PHE A 124 29.34 -10.04 -10.31
CA PHE A 124 29.39 -10.84 -11.54
C PHE A 124 30.83 -11.24 -11.95
N GLY A 125 31.86 -10.65 -11.35
CA GLY A 125 33.26 -10.87 -11.73
C GLY A 125 33.61 -10.41 -13.15
N MET A 126 32.85 -9.46 -13.72
CA MET A 126 33.05 -8.98 -15.08
C MET A 126 32.61 -7.51 -15.25
N PRO A 127 33.21 -6.77 -16.21
CA PRO A 127 32.88 -5.37 -16.42
C PRO A 127 31.46 -5.19 -16.99
N MET A 128 30.86 -4.03 -16.74
CA MET A 128 29.47 -3.69 -17.07
C MET A 128 29.13 -3.89 -18.55
N ASN A 129 30.07 -3.62 -19.45
CA ASN A 129 29.88 -3.84 -20.89
C ASN A 129 29.74 -5.33 -21.25
N LYS A 130 30.44 -6.22 -20.53
CA LYS A 130 30.35 -7.67 -20.71
C LYS A 130 29.04 -8.19 -20.09
N ILE A 131 28.67 -7.72 -18.89
CA ILE A 131 27.36 -7.99 -18.26
C ILE A 131 26.25 -7.67 -19.27
N ARG A 132 26.21 -6.43 -19.77
CA ARG A 132 25.20 -5.98 -20.74
C ARG A 132 25.11 -6.89 -21.96
N ARG A 133 26.25 -7.31 -22.52
CA ARG A 133 26.27 -8.16 -23.71
C ARG A 133 25.74 -9.57 -23.43
N GLU A 134 26.13 -10.19 -22.32
CA GLU A 134 25.69 -11.55 -21.98
C GLU A 134 24.18 -11.57 -21.66
N PHE A 135 23.70 -10.62 -20.85
CA PHE A 135 22.28 -10.54 -20.49
C PHE A 135 21.39 -10.04 -21.63
N ARG A 136 21.93 -9.34 -22.64
CA ARG A 136 21.15 -8.92 -23.81
C ARG A 136 20.55 -10.12 -24.54
N GLU A 137 21.36 -11.16 -24.77
CA GLU A 137 20.89 -12.37 -25.48
C GLU A 137 19.81 -13.09 -24.68
N GLU A 138 19.96 -13.19 -23.37
CA GLU A 138 18.96 -13.81 -22.50
C GLU A 138 17.66 -13.01 -22.44
N VAL A 139 17.75 -11.67 -22.36
CA VAL A 139 16.59 -10.79 -22.46
C VAL A 139 15.91 -10.96 -23.81
N ARG A 140 16.66 -11.03 -24.91
CA ARG A 140 16.11 -11.27 -26.25
C ARG A 140 15.38 -12.61 -26.32
N ASN A 141 16.00 -13.69 -25.87
CA ASN A 141 15.39 -15.03 -25.85
C ASN A 141 14.11 -15.06 -25.00
N ARG A 142 14.12 -14.40 -23.85
CA ARG A 142 12.93 -14.27 -23.01
C ARG A 142 11.81 -13.52 -23.73
N LEU A 143 12.11 -12.40 -24.37
CA LEU A 143 11.11 -11.63 -25.13
C LEU A 143 10.56 -12.40 -26.34
N LEU A 144 11.39 -13.21 -27.00
CA LEU A 144 10.95 -14.11 -28.07
C LEU A 144 9.93 -15.13 -27.56
N VAL A 145 10.24 -15.79 -26.43
CA VAL A 145 9.33 -16.74 -25.79
C VAL A 145 8.03 -16.05 -25.34
N GLU A 146 8.12 -14.89 -24.70
CA GLU A 146 6.95 -14.09 -24.29
C GLU A 146 6.07 -13.72 -25.49
N LYS A 147 6.67 -13.32 -26.61
CA LYS A 147 5.96 -13.00 -27.86
C LYS A 147 5.27 -14.23 -28.45
N VAL A 148 5.97 -15.36 -28.55
CA VAL A 148 5.40 -16.63 -29.03
C VAL A 148 4.20 -17.06 -28.18
N GLN A 149 4.30 -16.96 -26.85
CA GLN A 149 3.19 -17.24 -25.95
C GLN A 149 2.04 -16.26 -26.17
N GLN A 150 2.31 -14.96 -26.26
CA GLN A 150 1.30 -13.93 -26.46
C GLN A 150 0.55 -14.13 -27.78
N ASP A 151 1.26 -14.35 -28.89
CA ASP A 151 0.69 -14.56 -30.21
C ASP A 151 -0.20 -15.82 -30.24
N PHE A 152 0.20 -16.87 -29.53
CA PHE A 152 -0.64 -18.06 -29.33
C PHE A 152 -1.92 -17.74 -28.54
N MET A 153 -1.78 -17.05 -27.40
CA MET A 153 -2.91 -16.73 -26.51
C MET A 153 -3.94 -15.76 -27.13
N GLN A 154 -3.48 -14.83 -27.98
CA GLN A 154 -4.34 -13.85 -28.66
C GLN A 154 -5.27 -14.49 -29.70
N LYS A 155 -4.84 -15.60 -30.32
CA LYS A 155 -5.66 -16.37 -31.26
C LYS A 155 -6.81 -17.12 -30.56
N ILE A 156 -6.72 -17.30 -29.24
CA ILE A 156 -7.74 -18.00 -28.46
C ILE A 156 -8.81 -17.00 -28.04
N THR A 157 -10.01 -17.20 -28.60
CA THR A 157 -11.24 -16.54 -28.20
C THR A 157 -12.12 -17.48 -27.39
N ILE A 158 -13.09 -16.94 -26.67
CA ILE A 158 -14.12 -17.70 -25.95
C ILE A 158 -15.48 -17.34 -26.54
N THR A 159 -16.35 -18.33 -26.71
CA THR A 159 -17.73 -18.13 -27.17
C THR A 159 -18.69 -18.22 -26.00
N ARG A 160 -19.89 -17.61 -26.11
CA ARG A 160 -20.93 -17.68 -25.08
C ARG A 160 -21.24 -19.11 -24.60
N PRO A 161 -21.45 -20.11 -25.47
CA PRO A 161 -21.70 -21.49 -25.02
C PRO A 161 -20.53 -22.09 -24.22
N GLU A 162 -19.29 -21.72 -24.53
CA GLU A 162 -18.12 -22.17 -23.77
C GLU A 162 -18.04 -21.50 -22.39
N VAL A 163 -18.44 -20.24 -22.28
CA VAL A 163 -18.56 -19.54 -20.99
C VAL A 163 -19.61 -20.21 -20.10
N GLU A 164 -20.78 -20.53 -20.67
CA GLU A 164 -21.85 -21.24 -19.96
C GLU A 164 -21.40 -22.63 -19.50
N HIS A 165 -20.73 -23.39 -20.38
CA HIS A 165 -20.20 -24.70 -20.03
C HIS A 165 -19.12 -24.63 -18.95
N PHE A 166 -18.21 -23.65 -19.03
CA PHE A 166 -17.22 -23.40 -18.00
C PHE A 166 -17.89 -23.08 -16.66
N TYR A 167 -18.89 -22.20 -16.66
CA TYR A 167 -19.62 -21.82 -15.46
C TYR A 167 -20.29 -23.05 -14.82
N GLU A 168 -21.04 -23.84 -15.58
CA GLU A 168 -21.72 -25.02 -15.02
C GLU A 168 -20.75 -26.05 -14.42
N THR A 169 -19.59 -26.21 -15.06
CA THR A 169 -18.56 -27.16 -14.61
C THR A 169 -17.80 -26.63 -13.38
N MET A 170 -17.59 -25.32 -13.29
CA MET A 170 -16.68 -24.71 -12.31
C MET A 170 -17.39 -23.92 -11.21
N LYS A 171 -18.73 -23.76 -11.26
CA LYS A 171 -19.51 -22.88 -10.37
C LYS A 171 -19.22 -23.04 -8.87
N ASP A 172 -18.94 -24.26 -8.42
CA ASP A 172 -18.65 -24.53 -7.00
C ASP A 172 -17.18 -24.25 -6.61
N SER A 173 -16.31 -24.06 -7.61
CA SER A 173 -14.91 -23.66 -7.46
C SER A 173 -14.65 -22.20 -7.82
N LEU A 174 -15.67 -21.47 -8.31
CA LEU A 174 -15.54 -20.04 -8.61
C LEU A 174 -15.40 -19.24 -7.31
N PRO A 175 -14.59 -18.17 -7.32
CA PRO A 175 -14.46 -17.30 -6.14
C PRO A 175 -15.80 -16.62 -5.85
N GLU A 176 -16.10 -16.47 -4.56
CA GLU A 176 -17.27 -15.72 -4.12
C GLU A 176 -17.05 -14.22 -4.31
N VAL A 177 -18.12 -13.52 -4.69
CA VAL A 177 -18.20 -12.07 -4.64
C VAL A 177 -18.27 -11.67 -3.18
N ARG A 178 -17.32 -10.84 -2.75
CA ARG A 178 -17.33 -10.27 -1.40
C ARG A 178 -18.28 -9.09 -1.34
N GLU A 179 -18.87 -8.88 -0.17
CA GLU A 179 -19.74 -7.73 0.05
C GLU A 179 -18.94 -6.43 -0.10
N MET A 180 -19.41 -5.55 -0.99
CA MET A 180 -18.83 -4.23 -1.22
C MET A 180 -19.84 -3.14 -0.86
N VAL A 181 -19.37 -2.06 -0.26
CA VAL A 181 -20.19 -0.89 0.08
C VAL A 181 -19.52 0.37 -0.41
N ASN A 182 -20.30 1.27 -1.00
CA ASN A 182 -19.88 2.64 -1.27
C ASN A 182 -20.46 3.54 -0.19
N ILE A 183 -19.62 4.28 0.51
CA ILE A 183 -20.05 5.06 1.67
C ILE A 183 -19.56 6.51 1.61
N SER A 184 -20.36 7.42 2.16
CA SER A 184 -19.95 8.79 2.44
C SER A 184 -20.12 9.07 3.93
N HIS A 185 -19.29 9.92 4.52
CA HIS A 185 -19.32 10.21 5.96
C HIS A 185 -19.21 11.70 6.27
N ILE A 186 -19.71 12.07 7.45
CA ILE A 186 -19.46 13.37 8.07
C ILE A 186 -18.83 13.09 9.43
N LEU A 187 -17.61 13.60 9.64
CA LEU A 187 -16.91 13.55 10.92
C LEU A 187 -17.10 14.87 11.65
N MET A 188 -17.49 14.81 12.92
CA MET A 188 -17.37 15.95 13.84
C MET A 188 -16.48 15.58 15.02
N GLN A 189 -15.36 16.29 15.15
CA GLN A 189 -14.45 16.15 16.28
C GLN A 189 -15.12 16.69 17.55
N ILE A 190 -14.86 16.02 18.67
CA ILE A 190 -15.33 16.48 19.97
C ILE A 190 -14.43 17.63 20.41
N LYS A 191 -14.96 18.85 20.40
CA LYS A 191 -14.24 20.07 20.81
C LYS A 191 -14.73 20.48 22.19
N ALA A 192 -13.81 20.79 23.11
CA ALA A 192 -14.18 21.31 24.42
C ALA A 192 -14.89 22.66 24.27
N ARG A 193 -16.11 22.77 24.81
CA ARG A 193 -16.96 23.97 24.72
C ARG A 193 -17.50 24.35 26.09
N GLY A 194 -18.20 25.48 26.12
CA GLY A 194 -18.93 25.96 27.30
C GLY A 194 -18.05 26.07 28.54
N GLU A 195 -18.49 25.45 29.64
CA GLU A 195 -17.86 25.54 30.95
C GLU A 195 -16.41 25.02 30.97
N ALA A 196 -16.10 23.92 30.28
CA ALA A 196 -14.75 23.36 30.27
C ALA A 196 -13.75 24.32 29.59
N ARG A 197 -14.14 24.90 28.46
CA ARG A 197 -13.35 25.92 27.78
C ARG A 197 -13.23 27.18 28.63
N GLN A 198 -14.31 27.62 29.26
CA GLN A 198 -14.32 28.80 30.12
C GLN A 198 -13.40 28.61 31.34
N LYS A 199 -13.46 27.47 32.02
CA LYS A 199 -12.57 27.13 33.14
C LYS A 199 -11.10 27.11 32.73
N ALA A 200 -10.78 26.50 31.58
CA ALA A 200 -9.42 26.50 31.05
C ALA A 200 -8.93 27.92 30.75
N LEU A 201 -9.80 28.76 30.19
CA LEU A 201 -9.52 30.16 29.87
C LEU A 201 -9.35 31.01 31.13
N GLU A 202 -10.18 30.83 32.15
CA GLU A 202 -10.06 31.50 33.46
C GLU A 202 -8.76 31.09 34.16
N ARG A 203 -8.46 29.80 34.21
CA ARG A 203 -7.23 29.29 34.81
C ARG A 203 -5.98 29.87 34.15
N ILE A 204 -5.94 29.90 32.82
CA ILE A 204 -4.77 30.48 32.14
C ILE A 204 -4.72 32.01 32.26
N ARG A 205 -5.86 32.70 32.31
CA ARG A 205 -5.90 34.15 32.65
C ARG A 205 -5.32 34.43 34.02
N GLU A 206 -5.70 33.66 35.04
CA GLU A 206 -5.15 33.80 36.39
C GLU A 206 -3.64 33.60 36.41
N ILE A 207 -3.12 32.58 35.71
CA ILE A 207 -1.69 32.33 35.60
C ILE A 207 -1.00 33.50 34.92
N ARG A 208 -1.55 34.01 33.81
CA ARG A 208 -1.01 35.18 33.11
C ARG A 208 -0.96 36.40 34.03
N ASN A 209 -2.05 36.68 34.74
CA ASN A 209 -2.11 37.82 35.65
C ASN A 209 -1.05 37.73 36.75
N LYS A 210 -0.80 36.54 37.31
CA LYS A 210 0.29 36.33 38.29
C LYS A 210 1.66 36.63 37.69
N ILE A 211 1.91 36.18 36.45
CA ILE A 211 3.17 36.44 35.73
C ILE A 211 3.34 37.94 35.46
N MET A 212 2.29 38.61 34.97
CA MET A 212 2.32 40.06 34.72
C MET A 212 2.52 40.88 36.00
N ASN A 213 2.13 40.34 37.17
CA ASN A 213 2.36 40.92 38.49
C ASN A 213 3.70 40.48 39.13
N GLY A 214 4.63 39.89 38.36
CA GLY A 214 6.00 39.61 38.79
C GLY A 214 6.27 38.19 39.27
N ALA A 215 5.33 37.24 39.14
CA ALA A 215 5.63 35.84 39.43
C ALA A 215 6.58 35.24 38.38
N ASP A 216 7.48 34.35 38.81
CA ASP A 216 8.42 33.68 37.91
C ASP A 216 7.69 32.75 36.94
N PHE A 217 7.93 32.95 35.63
CA PHE A 217 7.29 32.19 34.57
C PHE A 217 7.64 30.70 34.66
N ALA A 218 8.92 30.37 34.91
CA ALA A 218 9.37 28.98 34.95
C ALA A 218 8.74 28.21 36.13
N ALA A 219 8.58 28.85 37.29
CA ALA A 219 7.85 28.30 38.43
C ALA A 219 6.36 28.06 38.10
N MET A 220 5.71 29.04 37.47
CA MET A 220 4.31 28.90 37.04
C MET A 220 4.13 27.79 36.01
N ALA A 221 5.08 27.65 35.09
CA ALA A 221 5.08 26.58 34.10
C ALA A 221 5.23 25.19 34.74
N ARG A 222 6.16 25.02 35.69
CA ARG A 222 6.31 23.75 36.43
C ARG A 222 5.07 23.37 37.22
N LEU A 223 4.38 24.36 37.79
CA LEU A 223 3.24 24.14 38.66
C LEU A 223 1.93 23.88 37.90
N TYR A 224 1.74 24.55 36.76
CA TYR A 224 0.44 24.59 36.10
C TYR A 224 0.43 24.15 34.64
N SER A 225 1.58 24.09 33.95
CA SER A 225 1.60 23.68 32.55
C SER A 225 1.28 22.20 32.42
N GLU A 226 0.39 21.89 31.48
CA GLU A 226 -0.04 20.54 31.13
C GLU A 226 0.70 20.03 29.88
N ASP A 227 1.75 20.74 29.42
CA ASP A 227 2.67 20.22 28.41
C ASP A 227 3.68 19.24 29.02
N PRO A 228 3.58 17.92 28.75
CA PRO A 228 4.51 16.94 29.31
C PRO A 228 5.94 17.13 28.83
N GLY A 229 6.13 17.77 27.66
CA GLY A 229 7.43 17.97 27.03
C GLY A 229 8.29 19.02 27.73
N SER A 230 7.69 20.11 28.21
CA SER A 230 8.44 21.29 28.71
C SER A 230 8.11 21.72 30.13
N ALA A 231 6.98 21.29 30.72
CA ALA A 231 6.52 21.78 32.03
C ALA A 231 7.59 21.68 33.12
N SER A 232 8.24 20.51 33.25
CA SER A 232 9.30 20.26 34.25
C SER A 232 10.54 21.16 34.07
N ARG A 233 10.81 21.61 32.84
CA ARG A 233 11.90 22.54 32.49
C ARG A 233 11.47 24.00 32.51
N GLY A 234 10.38 24.33 33.21
CA GLY A 234 9.89 25.71 33.28
C GLY A 234 9.26 26.20 31.97
N GLY A 235 8.77 25.27 31.15
CA GLY A 235 8.09 25.57 29.90
C GLY A 235 9.02 25.81 28.72
N GLU A 236 10.34 25.69 28.89
CA GLU A 236 11.32 26.00 27.84
C GLU A 236 11.34 24.94 26.73
N LEU A 237 11.15 25.43 25.50
CA LEU A 237 11.12 24.65 24.27
C LEU A 237 12.47 24.67 23.52
N GLY A 238 13.40 25.53 23.94
CA GLY A 238 14.68 25.73 23.27
C GLY A 238 14.55 26.58 22.02
N PHE A 239 15.60 26.58 21.19
CA PHE A 239 15.60 27.34 19.93
C PHE A 239 14.75 26.66 18.87
N ILE A 240 13.72 27.38 18.41
CA ILE A 240 12.74 26.93 17.43
C ILE A 240 12.83 27.79 16.15
N GLN A 241 12.45 27.19 15.02
CA GLN A 241 12.33 27.80 13.69
C GLN A 241 10.87 27.81 13.23
N ARG A 242 10.59 28.53 12.13
CA ARG A 242 9.26 28.49 11.51
C ARG A 242 9.02 27.11 10.90
N GLY A 243 7.82 26.57 11.11
CA GLY A 243 7.43 25.22 10.70
C GLY A 243 7.59 24.16 11.79
N ASP A 244 8.18 24.48 12.94
CA ASP A 244 8.35 23.54 14.06
C ASP A 244 7.05 23.37 14.86
N PHE A 245 6.18 24.39 14.90
CA PHE A 245 4.94 24.41 15.70
C PHE A 245 3.70 24.77 14.87
N VAL A 246 2.53 24.65 15.50
CA VAL A 246 1.25 25.03 14.86
C VAL A 246 1.21 26.53 14.54
N PRO A 247 0.61 26.94 13.41
CA PRO A 247 0.69 28.32 12.92
C PRO A 247 0.26 29.40 13.92
N GLU A 248 -0.76 29.12 14.73
CA GLU A 248 -1.29 30.04 15.74
C GLU A 248 -0.26 30.35 16.83
N PHE A 249 0.50 29.33 17.25
CA PHE A 249 1.56 29.48 18.25
C PHE A 249 2.75 30.25 17.66
N GLU A 250 3.21 29.86 16.46
CA GLU A 250 4.37 30.47 15.82
C GLU A 250 4.15 31.95 15.52
N LYS A 251 2.97 32.29 14.99
CA LYS A 251 2.62 33.68 14.65
C LYS A 251 2.86 34.62 15.83
N VAL A 252 2.47 34.19 17.04
CA VAL A 252 2.63 34.97 18.26
C VAL A 252 4.06 34.88 18.77
N ALA A 253 4.65 33.68 18.86
CA ALA A 253 6.01 33.49 19.37
C ALA A 253 7.05 34.35 18.62
N PHE A 254 6.93 34.45 17.30
CA PHE A 254 7.86 35.25 16.47
C PHE A 254 7.58 36.76 16.46
N SER A 255 6.42 37.20 16.96
CA SER A 255 6.10 38.64 17.06
C SER A 255 6.55 39.27 18.38
N LEU A 256 6.90 38.45 19.38
CA LEU A 256 7.33 38.92 20.70
C LEU A 256 8.75 39.52 20.67
N SER A 257 9.00 40.43 21.60
CA SER A 257 10.32 40.94 21.96
C SER A 257 10.95 40.11 23.09
N PRO A 258 12.29 40.02 23.21
CA PRO A 258 12.92 39.28 24.30
C PRO A 258 12.42 39.77 25.68
N GLY A 259 12.01 38.83 26.53
CA GLY A 259 11.38 39.06 27.82
C GLY A 259 9.86 39.24 27.79
N GLU A 260 9.28 39.53 26.62
CA GLU A 260 7.85 39.81 26.45
C GLU A 260 7.00 38.54 26.64
N VAL A 261 5.88 38.70 27.36
CA VAL A 261 4.87 37.66 27.60
C VAL A 261 3.66 37.95 26.73
N SER A 262 3.25 36.98 25.91
CA SER A 262 2.12 37.12 25.00
C SER A 262 0.78 37.28 25.72
N ASP A 263 -0.24 37.72 24.98
CA ASP A 263 -1.62 37.40 25.32
C ASP A 263 -1.89 35.88 25.23
N ILE A 264 -3.09 35.47 25.65
CA ILE A 264 -3.49 34.06 25.60
C ILE A 264 -3.70 33.64 24.14
N VAL A 265 -3.00 32.58 23.74
CA VAL A 265 -3.07 32.01 22.38
C VAL A 265 -3.88 30.72 22.42
N GLU A 266 -4.92 30.61 21.60
CA GLU A 266 -5.70 29.37 21.47
C GLU A 266 -5.15 28.53 20.31
N THR A 267 -4.91 27.25 20.57
CA THR A 267 -4.53 26.25 19.56
C THR A 267 -5.41 25.00 19.70
N ARG A 268 -5.26 24.04 18.79
CA ARG A 268 -5.90 22.72 18.91
C ARG A 268 -5.52 21.93 20.17
N PHE A 269 -4.42 22.29 20.85
CA PHE A 269 -3.97 21.62 22.07
C PHE A 269 -4.54 22.27 23.35
N GLY A 270 -4.98 23.53 23.26
CA GLY A 270 -5.53 24.28 24.37
C GLY A 270 -5.11 25.74 24.33
N PHE A 271 -5.07 26.36 25.50
CA PHE A 271 -4.62 27.74 25.64
C PHE A 271 -3.15 27.80 26.04
N HIS A 272 -2.43 28.76 25.46
CA HIS A 272 -1.02 28.99 25.71
C HIS A 272 -0.77 30.43 26.18
N ILE A 273 0.22 30.58 27.05
CA ILE A 273 0.94 31.84 27.26
C ILE A 273 2.38 31.58 26.83
N ILE A 274 2.94 32.49 26.04
CA ILE A 274 4.27 32.34 25.46
C ILE A 274 5.15 33.46 25.98
N GLN A 275 6.40 33.16 26.35
CA GLN A 275 7.41 34.17 26.60
C GLN A 275 8.61 33.93 25.70
N LEU A 276 9.07 34.99 25.04
CA LEU A 276 10.32 34.96 24.31
C LEU A 276 11.49 35.15 25.28
N ILE A 277 12.40 34.18 25.35
CA ILE A 277 13.61 34.27 26.19
C ILE A 277 14.70 35.02 25.43
N GLU A 278 15.00 34.56 24.21
CA GLU A 278 16.11 35.06 23.43
C GLU A 278 15.82 34.92 21.92
N LYS A 279 16.36 35.84 21.12
CA LYS A 279 16.33 35.76 19.65
C LYS A 279 17.75 35.70 19.11
N ARG A 280 18.05 34.70 18.27
CA ARG A 280 19.35 34.53 17.58
C ARG A 280 19.12 34.35 16.08
N GLY A 281 19.28 35.45 15.34
CA GLY A 281 18.98 35.47 13.90
C GLY A 281 17.52 35.10 13.64
N GLU A 282 17.32 34.04 12.86
CA GLU A 282 15.98 33.51 12.54
C GLU A 282 15.43 32.51 13.57
N LYS A 283 16.24 32.12 14.56
CA LYS A 283 15.81 31.21 15.64
C LYS A 283 15.38 31.99 16.87
N ILE A 284 14.33 31.52 17.54
CA ILE A 284 13.87 32.08 18.82
C ILE A 284 13.89 31.01 19.91
N ASN A 285 14.38 31.34 21.10
CA ASN A 285 14.21 30.49 22.28
C ASN A 285 12.99 30.98 23.06
N VAL A 286 12.01 30.10 23.22
CA VAL A 286 10.75 30.44 23.89
C VAL A 286 10.45 29.47 25.03
N ARG A 287 9.65 29.94 25.98
CA ARG A 287 8.98 29.09 26.95
C ARG A 287 7.47 29.33 26.93
N HIS A 288 6.70 28.32 27.30
CA HIS A 288 5.25 28.42 27.32
C HIS A 288 4.60 27.74 28.53
N ILE A 289 3.34 28.11 28.79
CA ILE A 289 2.44 27.39 29.69
C ILE A 289 1.25 26.95 28.85
N LEU A 290 0.95 25.65 28.86
CA LEU A 290 -0.22 25.08 28.19
C LEU A 290 -1.27 24.68 29.24
N ILE A 291 -2.53 25.09 29.05
CA ILE A 291 -3.69 24.50 29.71
C ILE A 291 -4.49 23.77 28.63
N GLN A 292 -4.59 22.43 28.74
CA GLN A 292 -5.20 21.62 27.71
C GLN A 292 -6.71 21.80 27.68
N LEU A 293 -7.27 21.87 26.48
CA LEU A 293 -8.70 21.78 26.26
C LEU A 293 -9.10 20.31 26.13
N LYS A 294 -9.42 19.67 27.27
CA LYS A 294 -9.91 18.29 27.29
C LYS A 294 -11.43 18.28 27.12
N PRO A 295 -11.96 17.69 26.04
CA PRO A 295 -13.41 17.58 25.88
C PRO A 295 -14.02 16.71 26.97
N THR A 296 -15.19 17.11 27.44
CA THR A 296 -15.99 16.39 28.44
C THR A 296 -17.01 15.47 27.77
N GLU A 297 -17.65 14.58 28.53
CA GLU A 297 -18.78 13.81 28.01
C GLU A 297 -20.00 14.70 27.67
N ALA A 298 -20.14 15.87 28.30
CA ALA A 298 -21.13 16.86 27.88
C ALA A 298 -20.82 17.43 26.49
N ASP A 299 -19.54 17.67 26.17
CA ASP A 299 -19.12 18.09 24.83
C ASP A 299 -19.34 16.97 23.80
N ALA A 300 -19.09 15.72 24.20
CA ALA A 300 -19.37 14.55 23.38
C ALA A 300 -20.87 14.45 23.04
N GLU A 301 -21.73 14.59 24.04
CA GLU A 301 -23.18 14.54 23.86
C GLU A 301 -23.70 15.73 23.02
N ALA A 302 -23.16 16.94 23.23
CA ALA A 302 -23.50 18.10 22.40
C ALA A 302 -23.09 17.90 20.93
N THR A 303 -21.91 17.31 20.69
CA THR A 303 -21.42 16.97 19.36
C THR A 303 -22.32 15.92 18.69
N ARG A 304 -22.70 14.87 19.43
CA ARG A 304 -23.63 13.84 18.98
C ARG A 304 -24.99 14.42 18.60
N LYS A 305 -25.57 15.28 19.45
CA LYS A 305 -26.85 15.96 19.18
C LYS A 305 -26.78 16.86 17.94
N MET A 306 -25.69 17.58 17.76
CA MET A 306 -25.49 18.40 16.55
C MET A 306 -25.46 17.53 15.29
N LEU A 307 -24.74 16.42 15.32
CA LEU A 307 -24.65 15.50 14.19
C LEU A 307 -26.00 14.81 13.90
N ALA A 308 -26.78 14.50 14.95
CA ALA A 308 -28.16 14.04 14.81
C ALA A 308 -29.06 15.09 14.12
N ALA A 309 -28.97 16.36 14.53
CA ALA A 309 -29.73 17.44 13.89
C ALA A 309 -29.35 17.65 12.42
N ILE A 310 -28.05 17.50 12.09
CA ILE A 310 -27.57 17.53 10.69
C ILE A 310 -28.20 16.38 9.90
N ARG A 311 -28.16 15.16 10.44
CA ARG A 311 -28.79 13.99 9.83
C ARG A 311 -30.29 14.23 9.59
N ASP A 312 -31.02 14.70 10.60
CA ASP A 312 -32.46 14.94 10.50
C ASP A 312 -32.79 15.97 9.41
N SER A 313 -31.96 17.01 9.27
CA SER A 313 -32.08 17.98 8.18
C SER A 313 -31.92 17.33 6.80
N ILE A 314 -31.01 16.37 6.65
CA ILE A 314 -30.79 15.66 5.39
C ILE A 314 -31.96 14.72 5.10
N VAL A 315 -32.39 13.94 6.10
CA VAL A 315 -33.50 12.98 5.97
C VAL A 315 -34.82 13.71 5.65
N GLN A 316 -35.03 14.91 6.19
CA GLN A 316 -36.19 15.75 5.88
C GLN A 316 -36.08 16.48 4.52
N GLY A 317 -35.01 16.27 3.76
CA GLY A 317 -34.80 16.88 2.45
C GLY A 317 -34.51 18.38 2.47
N LYS A 318 -34.12 18.95 3.64
CA LYS A 318 -33.80 20.38 3.78
C LYS A 318 -32.41 20.74 3.26
N ALA A 319 -31.52 19.75 3.09
CA ALA A 319 -30.18 19.88 2.54
C ALA A 319 -29.68 18.52 2.05
N THR A 320 -28.64 18.52 1.22
CA THR A 320 -27.99 17.27 0.79
C THR A 320 -26.91 16.82 1.78
N PHE A 321 -26.52 15.54 1.69
CA PHE A 321 -25.44 15.02 2.51
C PHE A 321 -24.11 15.70 2.16
N GLU A 322 -23.91 15.96 0.88
CA GLU A 322 -22.70 16.53 0.30
C GLU A 322 -22.52 18.00 0.76
N GLU A 323 -23.60 18.77 0.81
CA GLU A 323 -23.62 20.14 1.36
C GLU A 323 -23.26 20.15 2.85
N MET A 324 -23.88 19.25 3.63
CA MET A 324 -23.63 19.14 5.06
C MET A 324 -22.20 18.66 5.35
N ALA A 325 -21.68 17.73 4.56
CA ALA A 325 -20.29 17.27 4.67
C ALA A 325 -19.31 18.41 4.41
N LYS A 326 -19.51 19.18 3.33
CA LYS A 326 -18.66 20.33 3.01
C LYS A 326 -18.67 21.39 4.10
N LYS A 327 -19.84 21.64 4.70
CA LYS A 327 -20.02 22.68 5.72
C LYS A 327 -19.53 22.27 7.11
N TYR A 328 -19.78 21.04 7.53
CA TYR A 328 -19.62 20.64 8.94
C TYR A 328 -18.59 19.54 9.18
N SER A 329 -18.13 18.82 8.14
CA SER A 329 -17.15 17.75 8.34
C SER A 329 -15.78 18.34 8.73
N ASP A 330 -15.22 17.82 9.82
CA ASP A 330 -13.85 18.06 10.27
C ASP A 330 -12.84 17.11 9.56
N ASP A 331 -13.29 16.25 8.63
CA ASP A 331 -12.39 15.49 7.75
C ASP A 331 -12.01 16.30 6.51
N GLU A 332 -10.85 16.95 6.57
CA GLU A 332 -10.31 17.78 5.49
C GLU A 332 -10.05 17.02 4.17
N THR A 333 -9.89 15.69 4.22
CA THR A 333 -9.60 14.89 3.03
C THR A 333 -10.85 14.61 2.18
N THR A 334 -12.02 14.50 2.82
CA THR A 334 -13.26 14.12 2.15
C THR A 334 -14.32 15.20 2.14
N LYS A 335 -14.27 16.21 3.03
CA LYS A 335 -15.30 17.26 3.14
C LYS A 335 -15.60 17.96 1.81
N ASN A 336 -14.57 18.25 1.02
CA ASN A 336 -14.72 18.95 -0.26
C ASN A 336 -15.26 18.04 -1.38
N ASN A 337 -15.23 16.72 -1.17
CA ASN A 337 -15.80 15.70 -2.05
C ASN A 337 -17.10 15.11 -1.47
N GLY A 338 -17.87 15.92 -0.71
CA GLY A 338 -19.15 15.51 -0.14
C GLY A 338 -19.06 14.40 0.92
N GLY A 339 -17.89 14.19 1.51
CA GLY A 339 -17.66 13.12 2.47
C GLY A 339 -17.45 11.75 1.83
N ASN A 340 -17.28 11.66 0.50
CA ASN A 340 -17.17 10.39 -0.22
C ASN A 340 -15.87 9.65 0.12
N LEU A 341 -16.01 8.44 0.67
CA LEU A 341 -14.90 7.53 0.96
C LEU A 341 -14.69 6.49 -0.16
N GLY A 342 -15.70 6.27 -1.01
CA GLY A 342 -15.68 5.31 -2.11
C GLY A 342 -16.04 3.89 -1.70
N TRP A 343 -15.63 2.94 -2.54
CA TRP A 343 -15.94 1.51 -2.42
C TRP A 343 -14.98 0.78 -1.48
N PHE A 344 -15.54 0.00 -0.57
CA PHE A 344 -14.81 -0.89 0.35
C PHE A 344 -15.38 -2.29 0.31
N GLU A 345 -14.51 -3.31 0.40
CA GLU A 345 -14.91 -4.62 0.91
C GLU A 345 -15.30 -4.45 2.38
N VAL A 346 -16.50 -4.91 2.78
CA VAL A 346 -17.00 -4.75 4.16
C VAL A 346 -16.01 -5.31 5.18
N ASP A 347 -15.35 -6.43 4.87
CA ASP A 347 -14.34 -7.05 5.73
C ASP A 347 -13.06 -6.22 5.87
N GLN A 348 -12.74 -5.37 4.90
CA GLN A 348 -11.53 -4.54 4.89
C GLN A 348 -11.71 -3.17 5.56
N LEU A 349 -12.93 -2.80 5.96
CA LEU A 349 -13.16 -1.59 6.76
C LEU A 349 -12.37 -1.68 8.07
N GLN A 350 -11.43 -0.74 8.27
CA GLN A 350 -10.50 -0.78 9.41
C GLN A 350 -11.13 -0.27 10.71
N ILE A 351 -12.24 0.47 10.62
CA ILE A 351 -12.94 1.05 11.78
C ILE A 351 -14.19 0.18 12.03
N PRO A 352 -14.21 -0.66 13.09
CA PRO A 352 -15.30 -1.60 13.35
C PRO A 352 -16.67 -0.92 13.49
N GLU A 353 -16.69 0.28 14.07
CA GLU A 353 -17.92 1.05 14.27
C GLU A 353 -18.58 1.44 12.94
N PHE A 354 -17.80 1.64 11.87
CA PHE A 354 -18.36 1.83 10.53
C PHE A 354 -19.07 0.58 10.02
N LYS A 355 -18.51 -0.62 10.25
CA LYS A 355 -19.15 -1.88 9.85
C LYS A 355 -20.50 -2.04 10.54
N GLU A 356 -20.55 -1.77 11.85
CA GLU A 356 -21.79 -1.89 12.61
C GLU A 356 -22.82 -0.83 12.20
N ALA A 357 -22.37 0.41 11.94
CA ALA A 357 -23.23 1.50 11.51
C ALA A 357 -23.90 1.25 10.14
N ILE A 358 -23.21 0.61 9.20
CA ILE A 358 -23.76 0.34 7.86
C ILE A 358 -24.52 -0.98 7.77
N LYS A 359 -24.31 -1.91 8.71
CA LYS A 359 -24.82 -3.29 8.66
C LYS A 359 -26.29 -3.38 8.24
N ASN A 360 -27.14 -2.57 8.87
CA ASN A 360 -28.59 -2.57 8.66
C ASN A 360 -29.11 -1.41 7.79
N LEU A 361 -28.22 -0.61 7.19
CA LEU A 361 -28.64 0.48 6.30
C LEU A 361 -29.02 -0.04 4.92
N ARG A 362 -30.11 0.51 4.37
CA ARG A 362 -30.45 0.40 2.96
C ARG A 362 -29.71 1.45 2.14
N VAL A 363 -29.58 1.20 0.84
CA VAL A 363 -28.96 2.16 -0.09
C VAL A 363 -29.74 3.49 -0.03
N GLY A 364 -29.00 4.59 0.18
CA GLY A 364 -29.50 5.94 0.40
C GLY A 364 -29.70 6.33 1.87
N GLU A 365 -29.75 5.38 2.80
CA GLU A 365 -29.97 5.67 4.22
C GLU A 365 -28.71 6.20 4.93
N ILE A 366 -28.95 6.91 6.03
CA ILE A 366 -27.92 7.54 6.88
C ILE A 366 -28.00 6.95 8.29
N SER A 367 -26.87 6.48 8.81
CA SER A 367 -26.75 5.94 10.16
C SER A 367 -27.10 6.98 11.23
N GLU A 368 -27.45 6.50 12.42
CA GLU A 368 -27.38 7.35 13.62
C GLU A 368 -25.93 7.76 13.93
N PRO A 369 -25.70 8.84 14.68
CA PRO A 369 -24.37 9.24 15.10
C PRO A 369 -23.68 8.18 15.97
N PHE A 370 -22.46 7.79 15.60
CA PHE A 370 -21.64 6.82 16.35
C PHE A 370 -20.26 7.39 16.65
N ARG A 371 -19.66 6.98 17.78
CA ARG A 371 -18.36 7.48 18.25
C ARG A 371 -17.24 6.59 17.74
N THR A 372 -16.14 7.20 17.29
CA THR A 372 -14.85 6.54 17.02
C THR A 372 -13.75 7.27 17.78
N ARG A 373 -12.50 6.82 17.62
CA ARG A 373 -11.32 7.55 18.12
C ARG A 373 -11.13 8.95 17.52
N TYR A 374 -11.79 9.27 16.41
CA TYR A 374 -11.65 10.54 15.70
C TYR A 374 -12.74 11.56 16.05
N GLY A 375 -13.84 11.12 16.65
CA GLY A 375 -15.00 11.96 16.95
C GLY A 375 -16.30 11.21 16.73
N PHE A 376 -17.38 11.94 16.48
CA PHE A 376 -18.65 11.36 16.06
C PHE A 376 -18.78 11.36 14.54
N HIS A 377 -19.38 10.29 14.01
CA HIS A 377 -19.63 10.13 12.59
C HIS A 377 -21.10 9.84 12.33
N ILE A 378 -21.58 10.30 11.17
CA ILE A 378 -22.72 9.70 10.48
C ILE A 378 -22.23 9.20 9.13
N VAL A 379 -22.74 8.06 8.69
CA VAL A 379 -22.39 7.45 7.41
C VAL A 379 -23.64 7.27 6.55
N LYS A 380 -23.55 7.65 5.28
CA LYS A 380 -24.54 7.39 4.25
C LYS A 380 -24.09 6.18 3.44
N LEU A 381 -24.96 5.18 3.32
CA LEU A 381 -24.73 4.07 2.39
C LEU A 381 -25.13 4.54 0.98
N VAL A 382 -24.15 4.80 0.13
CA VAL A 382 -24.37 5.29 -1.24
C VAL A 382 -24.78 4.15 -2.18
N ASP A 383 -24.15 2.99 -2.03
CA ASP A 383 -24.43 1.80 -2.83
C ASP A 383 -23.94 0.54 -2.11
N ARG A 384 -24.48 -0.64 -2.45
CA ARG A 384 -24.12 -1.93 -1.86
C ARG A 384 -24.14 -3.02 -2.92
N ARG A 385 -23.06 -3.81 -3.00
CA ARG A 385 -23.01 -5.07 -3.75
C ARG A 385 -22.98 -6.21 -2.74
N GLU A 386 -24.01 -7.04 -2.79
CA GLU A 386 -24.16 -8.16 -1.87
C GLU A 386 -23.05 -9.20 -2.08
N ALA A 387 -22.68 -9.87 -0.99
CA ALA A 387 -21.88 -11.07 -1.10
C ALA A 387 -22.70 -12.17 -1.79
N GLY A 388 -22.04 -13.00 -2.59
CA GLY A 388 -22.73 -14.10 -3.26
C GLY A 388 -21.85 -14.90 -4.19
N LYS A 389 -22.45 -15.94 -4.77
CA LYS A 389 -21.84 -16.65 -5.90
C LYS A 389 -21.92 -15.79 -7.14
N LEU A 390 -20.88 -15.83 -7.96
CA LEU A 390 -20.92 -15.27 -9.31
C LEU A 390 -22.08 -15.89 -10.09
N THR A 391 -22.83 -15.11 -10.86
CA THR A 391 -23.88 -15.63 -11.76
C THR A 391 -23.70 -15.13 -13.18
N LEU A 392 -24.14 -15.93 -14.16
CA LEU A 392 -24.04 -15.55 -15.57
C LEU A 392 -24.79 -14.25 -15.90
N ASP A 393 -25.87 -13.95 -15.17
CA ASP A 393 -26.72 -12.78 -15.41
C ASP A 393 -26.08 -11.48 -14.92
N LYS A 394 -25.43 -11.53 -13.75
CA LYS A 394 -24.87 -10.34 -13.08
C LYS A 394 -23.39 -10.14 -13.41
N ASP A 395 -22.65 -11.24 -13.60
CA ASP A 395 -21.19 -11.25 -13.59
C ASP A 395 -20.58 -11.79 -14.90
N TRP A 396 -21.31 -11.68 -16.01
CA TRP A 396 -20.92 -12.22 -17.33
C TRP A 396 -19.46 -11.92 -17.69
N GLN A 397 -19.04 -10.64 -17.65
CA GLN A 397 -17.69 -10.24 -18.04
C GLN A 397 -16.60 -10.90 -17.18
N GLN A 398 -16.84 -11.02 -15.88
CA GLN A 398 -15.90 -11.63 -14.96
C GLN A 398 -15.79 -13.14 -15.22
N ILE A 399 -16.93 -13.82 -15.39
CA ILE A 399 -16.99 -15.25 -15.69
C ILE A 399 -16.38 -15.55 -17.07
N GLU A 400 -16.66 -14.72 -18.08
CA GLU A 400 -16.11 -14.82 -19.43
C GLU A 400 -14.58 -14.71 -19.41
N GLN A 401 -14.02 -13.76 -18.65
CA GLN A 401 -12.58 -13.63 -18.52
C GLN A 401 -11.96 -14.84 -17.79
N MET A 402 -12.62 -15.39 -16.77
CA MET A 402 -12.19 -16.62 -16.10
C MET A 402 -12.23 -17.82 -17.05
N ALA A 403 -13.31 -17.97 -17.83
CA ALA A 403 -13.48 -19.03 -18.82
C ALA A 403 -12.41 -18.94 -19.92
N LEU A 404 -12.15 -17.73 -20.42
CA LEU A 404 -11.10 -17.47 -21.42
C LEU A 404 -9.72 -17.85 -20.88
N ASN A 405 -9.38 -17.45 -19.66
CA ASN A 405 -8.11 -17.79 -19.03
C ASN A 405 -7.97 -19.30 -18.77
N TYR A 406 -9.06 -19.96 -18.37
CA TYR A 406 -9.11 -21.41 -18.21
C TYR A 406 -8.86 -22.12 -19.55
N LYS A 407 -9.57 -21.71 -20.61
CA LYS A 407 -9.42 -22.24 -21.98
C LYS A 407 -7.99 -22.02 -22.50
N ARG A 408 -7.45 -20.81 -22.33
CA ARG A 408 -6.06 -20.46 -22.69
C ARG A 408 -5.04 -21.36 -22.01
N THR A 409 -5.16 -21.54 -20.70
CA THR A 409 -4.27 -22.43 -19.93
C THR A 409 -4.32 -23.86 -20.43
N LYS A 410 -5.52 -24.39 -20.69
CA LYS A 410 -5.69 -25.75 -21.23
C LYS A 410 -5.08 -25.89 -22.63
N LYS A 411 -5.41 -24.97 -23.54
CA LYS A 411 -4.92 -24.97 -24.92
C LYS A 411 -3.42 -24.80 -25.01
N PHE A 412 -2.85 -23.95 -24.17
CA PHE A 412 -1.40 -23.77 -24.10
C PHE A 412 -0.69 -25.04 -23.64
N ARG A 413 -1.22 -25.75 -22.64
CA ARG A 413 -0.69 -27.05 -22.23
C ARG A 413 -0.74 -28.07 -23.37
N GLU A 414 -1.90 -28.20 -24.03
CA GLU A 414 -2.06 -29.09 -25.19
C GLU A 414 -1.05 -28.77 -26.31
N TRP A 415 -0.82 -27.48 -26.56
CA TRP A 415 0.12 -27.03 -27.59
C TRP A 415 1.58 -27.27 -27.21
N VAL A 416 1.97 -26.98 -25.97
CA VAL A 416 3.32 -27.31 -25.48
C VAL A 416 3.57 -28.81 -25.54
N GLU A 417 2.59 -29.64 -25.18
CA GLU A 417 2.69 -31.10 -25.31
C GLU A 417 2.81 -31.56 -26.77
N SER A 418 2.18 -30.87 -27.73
CA SER A 418 2.43 -31.17 -29.15
C SER A 418 3.85 -30.79 -29.58
N LEU A 419 4.31 -29.59 -29.22
CA LEU A 419 5.67 -29.15 -29.55
C LEU A 419 6.73 -30.06 -28.91
N ARG A 420 6.47 -30.57 -27.71
CA ARG A 420 7.35 -31.50 -26.99
C ARG A 420 7.56 -32.81 -27.75
N LYS A 421 6.58 -33.26 -28.55
CA LYS A 421 6.69 -34.48 -29.38
C LYS A 421 7.53 -34.24 -30.63
N ASP A 422 7.51 -33.02 -31.14
CA ASP A 422 8.21 -32.63 -32.37
C ASP A 422 9.65 -32.14 -32.08
N THR A 423 9.97 -31.86 -30.81
CA THR A 423 11.29 -31.39 -30.37
C THR A 423 12.12 -32.55 -29.79
N TYR A 424 13.39 -32.66 -30.19
CA TYR A 424 14.32 -33.60 -29.55
C TYR A 424 14.58 -33.18 -28.10
N ILE A 425 14.24 -34.05 -27.14
CA ILE A 425 14.45 -33.80 -25.71
C ILE A 425 15.16 -34.99 -25.08
N SER A 426 16.31 -34.75 -24.45
CA SER A 426 17.02 -35.75 -23.65
C SER A 426 17.25 -35.21 -22.25
N ILE A 427 16.50 -35.75 -21.28
CA ILE A 427 16.72 -35.49 -19.86
C ILE A 427 17.85 -36.41 -19.37
N LYS A 428 18.78 -35.86 -18.60
CA LYS A 428 19.89 -36.60 -18.00
C LYS A 428 19.66 -36.62 -16.49
N GLU A 429 19.81 -37.79 -15.87
CA GLU A 429 19.63 -37.98 -14.43
C GLU A 429 20.83 -37.51 -13.62
#